data_AF-A0AAU2R401-F1
#
_entry.id   AF-A0AAU2R401-F1
#
_cell.length_a   1.000
_cell.length_b   1.000
_cell.length_c   1.000
_cell.angle_alpha   90.00
_cell.angle_beta   90.00
_cell.angle_gamma   90.00
#
_symmetry.space_group_name_H-M   'P 1'
#
loop_
_entity.id
_entity.type
_entity.pdbx_description
1 polymer ?
#
loop_
_entity_poly.entity_id
_entity_poly.type
_entity_poly.pdbx_seq_one_letter_code
_entity_poly.pdbx_strand_id
1 'polypeptide(L)'
;MTRHDRFSRPGGGPSPATTSPSGRRPGGHRPARPALTLVPGTRADAAAELSTLTGQPMPADVRGAIVTPVHGTLMATWLPLTDPSRIPQGRILLAWTPAGEDRTDVTAHLGLAGAQVLLAVWPGLRGEWSAVVRPTVAEVTELHAAVRLATAVLDRLTD
;
A
#
# COMPACT_ATOMS: atom_id res chain seq x y z
N MET A 1 37.01 23.13 -38.63
CA MET A 1 36.94 24.62 -38.51
C MET A 1 36.82 24.97 -37.05
N THR A 2 37.59 25.98 -36.66
CA THR A 2 38.04 26.32 -35.31
C THR A 2 37.28 27.55 -34.79
N ARG A 3 37.34 27.79 -33.46
CA ARG A 3 37.17 29.08 -32.74
C ARG A 3 35.71 29.51 -32.47
N HIS A 4 35.35 30.18 -31.36
CA HIS A 4 36.11 30.82 -30.27
C HIS A 4 35.20 31.14 -29.07
N ASP A 5 35.79 31.09 -27.87
CA ASP A 5 35.36 31.77 -26.65
C ASP A 5 35.30 33.31 -26.81
N ARG A 6 34.36 33.98 -26.12
CA ARG A 6 34.62 35.28 -25.42
C ARG A 6 33.44 35.80 -24.58
N PHE A 7 33.66 35.79 -23.26
CA PHE A 7 33.57 36.93 -22.32
C PHE A 7 32.73 38.18 -22.69
N SER A 8 31.84 38.62 -21.79
CA SER A 8 32.07 39.79 -20.90
C SER A 8 30.87 40.16 -20.00
N ARG A 9 31.12 40.24 -18.68
CA ARG A 9 30.53 41.18 -17.70
C ARG A 9 31.32 42.52 -17.80
N PRO A 10 30.82 43.73 -17.43
CA PRO A 10 30.68 44.12 -16.01
C PRO A 10 29.70 45.29 -15.67
N GLY A 11 29.59 45.59 -14.36
CA GLY A 11 29.08 46.86 -13.77
C GLY A 11 27.79 46.68 -12.95
N GLY A 12 27.63 47.12 -11.69
CA GLY A 12 28.44 47.92 -10.78
C GLY A 12 27.54 48.83 -9.91
N GLY A 13 27.18 48.39 -8.70
CA GLY A 13 26.69 49.19 -7.53
C GLY A 13 25.32 49.90 -7.61
N PRO A 14 24.75 50.44 -6.50
CA PRO A 14 25.23 50.49 -5.10
C PRO A 14 24.25 49.91 -4.03
N SER A 15 24.74 49.68 -2.80
CA SER A 15 23.94 49.42 -1.58
C SER A 15 23.34 50.70 -0.98
N PRO A 16 22.26 50.58 -0.19
CA PRO A 16 22.29 51.18 1.15
C PRO A 16 21.64 50.36 2.29
N ALA A 17 22.27 50.50 3.45
CA ALA A 17 21.79 50.59 4.85
C ALA A 17 20.58 49.76 5.38
N THR A 18 20.93 48.89 6.33
CA THR A 18 20.45 48.79 7.73
C THR A 18 19.00 49.19 8.06
N THR A 19 18.22 48.23 8.58
CA THR A 19 17.51 48.35 9.88
C THR A 19 16.93 47.00 10.31
N SER A 20 17.36 46.51 11.46
CA SER A 20 16.61 45.55 12.27
C SER A 20 15.50 46.29 13.01
N PRO A 21 14.36 45.63 13.26
CA PRO A 21 13.80 45.67 14.59
C PRO A 21 13.47 44.28 15.12
N SER A 22 13.98 44.03 16.32
CA SER A 22 13.58 42.96 17.21
C SER A 22 12.11 43.16 17.62
N GLY A 23 11.26 42.17 17.39
CA GLY A 23 9.85 42.15 17.81
C GLY A 23 9.49 40.78 18.37
N ARG A 24 9.36 40.71 19.70
CA ARG A 24 8.94 39.54 20.47
C ARG A 24 7.50 39.09 20.13
N ARG A 25 7.31 37.77 20.24
CA ARG A 25 6.06 36.97 20.18
C ARG A 25 4.83 37.60 20.87
N PRO A 26 3.63 37.22 20.40
CA PRO A 26 2.77 36.30 21.17
C PRO A 26 2.30 35.13 20.28
N GLY A 27 2.24 33.91 20.77
CA GLY A 27 1.01 33.41 21.39
C GLY A 27 0.37 32.39 20.43
N GLY A 28 0.25 31.14 20.88
CA GLY A 28 -0.02 30.00 20.02
C GLY A 28 -1.41 29.98 19.38
N HIS A 29 -1.44 29.60 18.11
CA HIS A 29 -2.53 28.81 17.56
C HIS A 29 -1.94 27.83 16.55
N ARG A 30 -1.54 26.66 17.07
CA ARG A 30 -1.36 25.48 16.24
C ARG A 30 -2.75 25.16 15.69
N PRO A 31 -2.97 25.14 14.37
CA PRO A 31 -4.22 24.61 13.85
C PRO A 31 -4.33 23.21 14.41
N ALA A 32 -5.41 22.97 15.16
CA ALA A 32 -5.73 21.65 15.67
C ALA A 32 -5.59 20.69 14.49
N ARG A 33 -4.65 19.75 14.61
CA ARG A 33 -4.65 18.57 13.74
C ARG A 33 -6.09 18.07 13.76
N PRO A 34 -6.72 17.79 12.60
CA PRO A 34 -7.98 17.07 12.64
C PRO A 34 -7.74 15.85 13.52
N ALA A 35 -8.49 15.78 14.61
CA ALA A 35 -8.53 14.59 15.44
C ALA A 35 -8.81 13.47 14.46
N LEU A 36 -7.86 12.55 14.31
CA LEU A 36 -8.13 11.29 13.66
C LEU A 36 -9.23 10.68 14.51
N THR A 37 -10.47 10.80 14.02
CA THR A 37 -11.58 10.02 14.53
C THR A 37 -11.14 8.59 14.28
N LEU A 38 -10.58 7.95 15.31
CA LEU A 38 -10.47 6.52 15.40
C LEU A 38 -11.89 6.02 15.19
N VAL A 39 -12.18 5.61 13.96
CA VAL A 39 -13.42 4.91 13.64
C VAL A 39 -13.40 3.66 14.52
N PRO A 40 -14.24 3.56 15.55
CA PRO A 40 -14.29 2.35 16.36
C PRO A 40 -15.03 1.32 15.52
N GLY A 41 -14.36 0.25 15.06
CA GLY A 41 -15.12 -0.87 14.51
C GLY A 41 -14.42 -1.93 13.68
N THR A 42 -13.31 -1.67 12.99
CA THR A 42 -12.58 -2.75 12.32
C THR A 42 -11.64 -3.41 13.31
N ARG A 43 -12.13 -4.42 14.04
CA ARG A 43 -11.23 -5.39 14.68
C ARG A 43 -10.27 -5.86 13.60
N ALA A 44 -8.97 -5.65 13.79
CA ALA A 44 -7.94 -6.10 12.84
C ALA A 44 -8.10 -7.59 12.48
N ASP A 45 -8.67 -8.38 13.41
CA ASP A 45 -8.90 -9.81 13.27
C ASP A 45 -10.24 -10.20 12.59
N ALA A 46 -11.13 -9.26 12.28
CA ALA A 46 -12.42 -9.58 11.68
C ALA A 46 -12.30 -9.78 10.16
N ALA A 47 -12.57 -11.00 9.68
CA ALA A 47 -12.67 -11.28 8.26
C ALA A 47 -13.93 -10.62 7.67
N ALA A 48 -13.78 -9.93 6.55
CA ALA A 48 -14.87 -9.35 5.78
C ALA A 48 -14.73 -9.75 4.30
N GLU A 49 -15.81 -9.67 3.52
CA GLU A 49 -15.67 -9.86 2.07
C GLU A 49 -14.74 -8.82 1.47
N LEU A 50 -13.92 -9.23 0.50
CA LEU A 50 -12.95 -8.34 -0.12
C LEU A 50 -13.61 -7.07 -0.66
N SER A 51 -14.74 -7.17 -1.37
CA SER A 51 -15.49 -6.02 -1.90
C SER A 51 -15.92 -5.02 -0.82
N THR A 52 -16.38 -5.53 0.33
CA THR A 52 -16.79 -4.67 1.46
C THR A 52 -15.59 -3.93 2.04
N LEU A 53 -14.47 -4.62 2.18
CA LEU A 53 -13.26 -4.09 2.80
C LEU A 53 -12.55 -3.07 1.89
N THR A 54 -12.64 -3.24 0.57
CA THR A 54 -12.05 -2.32 -0.42
C THR A 54 -12.83 -1.03 -0.65
N GLY A 55 -14.07 -0.94 -0.16
CA GLY A 55 -14.86 0.29 -0.16
C GLY A 55 -14.36 1.34 0.84
N GLN A 56 -13.35 1.00 1.66
CA GLN A 56 -12.73 1.89 2.64
C GLN A 56 -11.24 2.07 2.32
N PRO A 57 -10.65 3.25 2.63
CA PRO A 57 -9.21 3.43 2.52
C PRO A 57 -8.48 2.48 3.48
N MET A 58 -7.29 2.04 3.09
CA MET A 58 -6.44 1.22 3.95
C MET A 58 -6.11 1.99 5.25
N PRO A 59 -6.38 1.42 6.44
CA PRO A 59 -6.01 2.05 7.70
C PRO A 59 -4.51 2.32 7.81
N ALA A 60 -4.12 3.37 8.54
CA ALA A 60 -2.71 3.78 8.64
C ALA A 60 -1.84 2.82 9.48
N ASP A 61 -2.47 1.97 10.30
CA ASP A 61 -1.84 1.02 11.22
C ASP A 61 -1.79 -0.42 10.67
N VAL A 62 -2.18 -0.62 9.41
CA VAL A 62 -2.11 -1.92 8.72
C VAL A 62 -1.14 -1.85 7.54
N ARG A 63 -0.57 -3.01 7.19
CA ARG A 63 0.29 -3.16 6.00
C ARG A 63 -0.47 -3.65 4.76
N GLY A 64 -1.75 -3.98 4.91
CA GLY A 64 -2.60 -4.55 3.88
C GLY A 64 -3.60 -5.53 4.47
N ALA A 65 -4.30 -6.27 3.62
CA ALA A 65 -5.22 -7.33 4.00
C ALA A 65 -4.80 -8.68 3.42
N ILE A 66 -4.79 -9.71 4.26
CA ILE A 66 -4.59 -11.09 3.84
C ILE A 66 -5.90 -11.64 3.28
N VAL A 67 -5.83 -12.13 2.05
CA VAL A 67 -6.97 -12.75 1.37
C VAL A 67 -6.98 -14.26 1.61
N THR A 68 -8.15 -14.77 1.96
CA THR A 68 -8.41 -16.20 2.18
C THR A 68 -9.70 -16.61 1.44
N PRO A 69 -9.68 -17.70 0.66
CA PRO A 69 -10.90 -18.25 0.08
C PRO A 69 -11.73 -18.94 1.17
N VAL A 70 -13.02 -18.64 1.23
CA VAL A 70 -13.99 -19.32 2.09
C VAL A 70 -15.20 -19.66 1.25
N HIS A 71 -15.41 -20.95 0.97
CA HIS A 71 -16.51 -21.46 0.13
C HIS A 71 -16.68 -20.71 -1.20
N GLY A 72 -15.57 -20.45 -1.91
CA GLY A 72 -15.56 -19.72 -3.19
C GLY A 72 -15.65 -18.19 -3.08
N THR A 73 -15.77 -17.65 -1.85
CA THR A 73 -15.77 -16.21 -1.60
C THR A 73 -14.41 -15.76 -1.10
N LEU A 74 -13.87 -14.66 -1.66
CA LEU A 74 -12.64 -14.06 -1.17
C LEU A 74 -12.93 -13.21 0.07
N MET A 75 -12.50 -13.71 1.22
CA MET A 75 -12.51 -13.00 2.48
C MET A 75 -11.16 -12.32 2.71
N ALA A 76 -11.16 -11.18 3.36
CA ALA A 76 -9.99 -10.39 3.67
C ALA A 76 -9.93 -10.09 5.17
N THR A 77 -8.74 -10.14 5.74
CA THR A 77 -8.49 -9.79 7.15
C THR A 77 -7.32 -8.83 7.20
N TRP A 78 -7.44 -7.76 7.97
CA TRP A 78 -6.38 -6.77 8.08
C TRP A 78 -5.14 -7.37 8.72
N LEU A 79 -3.97 -7.04 8.16
CA LEU A 79 -2.69 -7.40 8.72
C LEU A 79 -2.07 -6.17 9.38
N PRO A 80 -1.91 -6.14 10.72
CA PRO A 80 -1.30 -5.01 11.41
C PRO A 80 0.10 -4.71 10.90
N LEU A 81 0.48 -3.43 10.83
CA LEU A 81 1.81 -3.00 10.44
C LEU A 81 2.88 -3.49 11.42
N THR A 82 2.51 -3.63 12.68
CA THR A 82 3.39 -4.11 13.76
C THR A 82 3.58 -5.62 13.76
N ASP A 83 2.82 -6.38 12.96
CA ASP A 83 2.97 -7.83 12.89
C ASP A 83 4.22 -8.18 12.07
N PRO A 84 5.26 -8.79 12.69
CA PRO A 84 6.45 -9.22 11.98
C PRO A 84 6.20 -10.46 11.11
N SER A 85 5.01 -11.05 11.17
CA SER A 85 4.67 -12.25 10.42
C SER A 85 4.86 -12.05 8.92
N ARG A 86 5.45 -13.06 8.30
CA ARG A 86 5.51 -13.15 6.84
C ARG A 86 4.12 -13.51 6.34
N ILE A 87 3.86 -13.16 5.08
CA ILE A 87 2.66 -13.61 4.39
C ILE A 87 2.64 -15.14 4.44
N PRO A 88 1.60 -15.78 4.99
CA PRO A 88 1.54 -17.24 5.07
C PRO A 88 1.66 -17.86 3.68
N GLN A 89 2.27 -19.05 3.59
CA GLN A 89 2.41 -19.75 2.32
C GLN A 89 1.04 -19.93 1.65
N GLY A 90 0.93 -19.55 0.37
CA GLY A 90 -0.31 -19.65 -0.38
C GLY A 90 -1.36 -18.59 -0.06
N ARG A 91 -1.01 -17.58 0.73
CA ARG A 91 -1.87 -16.42 0.99
C ARG A 91 -1.37 -15.21 0.22
N ILE A 92 -2.31 -14.34 -0.10
CA ILE A 92 -2.05 -13.12 -0.84
C ILE A 92 -2.28 -11.95 0.11
N LEU A 93 -1.31 -11.06 0.23
CA LEU A 93 -1.44 -9.75 0.86
C LEU A 93 -1.80 -8.74 -0.22
N LEU A 94 -2.96 -8.10 -0.10
CA LEU A 94 -3.32 -6.93 -0.89
C LEU A 94 -3.01 -5.68 -0.08
N ALA A 95 -2.30 -4.73 -0.68
CA ALA A 95 -2.06 -3.41 -0.11
C ALA A 95 -2.44 -2.35 -1.13
N TRP A 96 -3.11 -1.29 -0.68
CA TRP A 96 -3.55 -0.23 -1.57
C TRP A 96 -3.40 1.15 -0.96
N THR A 97 -3.12 2.11 -1.84
CA THR A 97 -2.91 3.51 -1.47
C THR A 97 -3.67 4.42 -2.43
N PRO A 98 -4.24 5.53 -1.94
CA PRO A 98 -4.81 6.56 -2.82
C PRO A 98 -3.76 7.08 -3.80
N ALA A 99 -4.13 7.18 -5.07
CA ALA A 99 -3.28 7.59 -6.20
C ALA A 99 -3.80 8.86 -6.91
N GLY A 100 -4.64 9.63 -6.21
CA GLY A 100 -5.33 10.81 -6.73
C GLY A 100 -6.83 10.76 -6.46
N GLU A 101 -7.59 11.65 -7.11
CA GLU A 101 -9.04 11.69 -7.00
C GLU A 101 -9.65 10.41 -7.59
N ASP A 102 -10.35 9.65 -6.74
CA ASP A 102 -11.01 8.37 -7.07
C ASP A 102 -10.08 7.33 -7.72
N ARG A 103 -8.78 7.37 -7.39
CA ARG A 103 -7.79 6.40 -7.88
C ARG A 103 -7.09 5.70 -6.76
N THR A 104 -6.83 4.42 -6.97
CA THR A 104 -6.18 3.55 -6.01
C THR A 104 -5.10 2.73 -6.71
N ASP A 105 -3.87 2.82 -6.21
CA ASP A 105 -2.81 1.89 -6.58
C ASP A 105 -2.93 0.64 -5.71
N VAL A 106 -2.94 -0.53 -6.33
CA VAL A 106 -3.07 -1.81 -5.62
C VAL A 106 -1.85 -2.67 -5.92
N THR A 107 -1.32 -3.29 -4.88
CA THR A 107 -0.23 -4.27 -4.98
C THR A 107 -0.66 -5.59 -4.35
N ALA A 108 -0.29 -6.69 -4.98
CA ALA A 108 -0.49 -8.03 -4.44
C ALA A 108 0.87 -8.70 -4.19
N HIS A 109 1.03 -9.30 -3.02
CA HIS A 109 2.19 -10.12 -2.69
C HIS A 109 1.75 -11.54 -2.33
N LEU A 110 2.38 -12.56 -2.90
CA LEU A 110 2.13 -13.96 -2.60
C LEU A 110 3.16 -14.48 -1.59
N GLY A 111 2.67 -15.10 -0.51
CA GLY A 111 3.51 -15.85 0.42
C GLY A 111 3.93 -17.19 -0.16
N LEU A 112 5.22 -17.48 -0.14
CA LEU A 112 5.82 -18.76 -0.53
C LEU A 112 6.58 -19.37 0.66
N ALA A 113 7.01 -20.62 0.53
CA ALA A 113 7.86 -21.26 1.53
C ALA A 113 9.15 -20.43 1.72
N GLY A 114 9.26 -19.77 2.88
CA GLY A 114 10.43 -18.98 3.24
C GLY A 114 10.58 -17.64 2.52
N ALA A 115 9.65 -17.22 1.66
CA ALA A 115 9.75 -15.98 0.88
C ALA A 115 8.39 -15.32 0.65
N GLN A 116 8.42 -14.08 0.17
CA GLN A 116 7.26 -13.41 -0.41
C GLN A 116 7.66 -12.86 -1.77
N VAL A 117 6.74 -12.88 -2.73
CA VAL A 117 6.99 -12.39 -4.10
C VAL A 117 5.92 -11.38 -4.49
N LEU A 118 6.30 -10.37 -5.26
CA LEU A 118 5.35 -9.48 -5.89
C LEU A 118 4.57 -10.29 -6.94
N LEU A 119 3.25 -10.38 -6.73
CA LEU A 119 2.36 -11.09 -7.65
C LEU A 119 1.90 -10.16 -8.78
N ALA A 120 1.43 -8.96 -8.42
CA ALA A 120 0.88 -8.01 -9.39
C ALA A 120 0.86 -6.58 -8.83
N VAL A 121 0.84 -5.62 -9.75
CA VAL A 121 0.64 -4.19 -9.47
C VAL A 121 -0.43 -3.68 -10.43
N TRP A 122 -1.44 -3.00 -9.89
CA TRP A 122 -2.48 -2.33 -10.65
C TRP A 122 -2.47 -0.84 -10.31
N PRO A 123 -1.86 0.00 -11.16
CA PRO A 123 -1.81 1.43 -10.91
C PRO A 123 -3.13 2.11 -11.28
N GLY A 124 -3.57 3.05 -10.44
CA GLY A 124 -4.64 3.99 -10.73
C GLY A 124 -6.02 3.37 -11.01
N LEU A 125 -6.36 2.25 -10.36
CA LEU A 125 -7.69 1.66 -10.44
C LEU A 125 -8.75 2.60 -9.89
N ARG A 126 -9.96 2.56 -10.45
CA ARG A 126 -11.10 3.44 -10.08
C ARG A 126 -12.29 2.62 -9.61
N GLY A 127 -13.18 3.24 -8.83
CA GLY A 127 -14.43 2.63 -8.38
C GLY A 127 -14.22 1.29 -7.65
N GLU A 128 -15.06 0.30 -7.96
CA GLU A 128 -15.01 -1.08 -7.41
C GLU A 128 -13.84 -1.90 -7.97
N TRP A 129 -12.62 -1.46 -7.68
CA TRP A 129 -11.38 -2.09 -8.14
C TRP A 129 -11.22 -3.54 -7.68
N SER A 130 -11.92 -3.96 -6.62
CA SER A 130 -11.93 -5.34 -6.15
C SER A 130 -12.37 -6.34 -7.22
N ALA A 131 -13.26 -5.93 -8.14
CA ALA A 131 -13.69 -6.75 -9.27
C ALA A 131 -12.56 -6.97 -10.30
N VAL A 132 -11.62 -6.03 -10.41
CA VAL A 132 -10.47 -6.13 -11.33
C VAL A 132 -9.41 -7.09 -10.78
N VAL A 133 -9.15 -7.05 -9.47
CA VAL A 133 -8.11 -7.90 -8.85
C VAL A 133 -8.61 -9.31 -8.53
N ARG A 134 -9.92 -9.49 -8.33
CA ARG A 134 -10.54 -10.75 -7.90
C ARG A 134 -10.18 -11.95 -8.79
N PRO A 135 -10.20 -11.87 -10.13
CA PRO A 135 -9.84 -13.00 -10.99
C PRO A 135 -8.41 -13.52 -10.72
N THR A 136 -7.42 -12.61 -10.72
CA THR A 136 -6.02 -12.97 -10.45
C THR A 136 -5.85 -13.58 -9.06
N VAL A 137 -6.51 -13.01 -8.05
CA VAL A 137 -6.42 -13.52 -6.67
C VAL A 137 -7.07 -14.89 -6.55
N ALA A 138 -8.22 -15.13 -7.19
CA ALA A 138 -8.90 -16.42 -7.20
C ALA A 138 -8.06 -17.50 -7.90
N GLU A 139 -7.58 -17.23 -9.11
CA GLU A 139 -6.78 -18.17 -9.91
C GLU A 139 -5.50 -18.61 -9.17
N VAL A 140 -4.75 -17.66 -8.58
CA VAL A 140 -3.52 -17.98 -7.86
C VAL A 140 -3.81 -18.78 -6.59
N THR A 141 -4.91 -18.46 -5.92
CA THR A 141 -5.35 -19.19 -4.72
C THR A 141 -5.75 -20.63 -5.06
N GLU A 142 -6.50 -20.84 -6.14
CA GLU A 142 -6.90 -22.16 -6.61
C GLU A 142 -5.70 -22.97 -7.12
N LEU A 143 -4.81 -22.35 -7.89
CA LEU A 143 -3.57 -22.97 -8.35
C LEU A 143 -2.73 -23.43 -7.15
N HIS A 144 -2.58 -22.59 -6.13
CA HIS A 144 -1.87 -22.96 -4.92
C HIS A 144 -2.54 -24.15 -4.20
N ALA A 145 -3.87 -24.18 -4.13
CA ALA A 145 -4.61 -25.29 -3.54
C ALA A 145 -4.39 -26.59 -4.34
N ALA A 146 -4.42 -26.53 -5.67
CA ALA A 146 -4.17 -27.66 -6.55
C ALA A 146 -2.74 -28.22 -6.38
N VAL A 147 -1.73 -27.33 -6.35
CA VAL A 147 -0.34 -27.73 -6.12
C VAL A 147 -0.18 -28.37 -4.74
N ARG A 148 -0.76 -27.79 -3.69
CA ARG A 148 -0.73 -28.39 -2.34
C ARG A 148 -1.37 -29.77 -2.29
N LEU A 149 -2.51 -29.94 -2.97
CA LEU A 149 -3.17 -31.23 -3.05
C LEU A 149 -2.30 -32.25 -3.80
N ALA A 150 -1.73 -31.88 -4.93
CA ALA A 150 -0.85 -32.74 -5.70
C ALA A 150 0.38 -33.17 -4.89
N THR A 151 1.03 -32.25 -4.18
CA THR A 151 2.14 -32.57 -3.28
C THR A 151 1.71 -33.53 -2.18
N ALA A 152 0.58 -33.29 -1.51
CA ALA A 152 0.10 -34.17 -0.45
C ALA A 152 -0.26 -35.58 -0.95
N VAL A 153 -0.71 -35.72 -2.20
CA VAL A 153 -0.94 -37.02 -2.84
C VAL A 153 0.39 -37.71 -3.13
N LEU A 154 1.38 -36.98 -3.67
CA LEU A 154 2.70 -37.54 -3.94
C LEU A 154 3.38 -38.03 -2.67
N ASP A 155 3.37 -37.24 -1.60
CA ASP A 155 3.96 -37.61 -0.31
C ASP A 155 3.36 -38.94 0.22
N ARG A 156 2.05 -39.11 0.08
CA ARG A 156 1.34 -40.34 0.46
C ARG A 156 1.61 -41.56 -0.42
N LEU A 157 2.10 -41.35 -1.64
CA LEU A 157 2.47 -42.46 -2.53
C LEU A 157 3.92 -42.89 -2.30
N THR A 158 4.72 -42.06 -1.62
CA THR A 158 6.12 -42.34 -1.31
C THR A 158 6.35 -42.86 0.11
N ASP A 159 5.32 -42.82 0.96
CA ASP A 159 5.27 -43.44 2.30
C ASP A 159 4.73 -44.88 2.25
#